data_AF-A0A550CQH6-F1
#
_entry.id   AF-A0A550CQH6-F1
#
_cell.length_a   1.000
_cell.length_b   1.000
_cell.length_c   1.000
_cell.angle_alpha   90.00
_cell.angle_beta   90.00
_cell.angle_gamma   90.00
#
_symmetry.space_group_name_H-M   'P 1'
#
loop_
_entity.id
_entity.type
_entity.pdbx_description
1 polymer ?
#
loop_
_entity_poly.entity_id
_entity_poly.type
_entity_poly.pdbx_seq_one_letter_code
_entity_poly.pdbx_strand_id
1 'polypeptide(L)'
;MDLFDDPLTAKTVAVLEIPGVRKEDLHVHVADGVLHLMGRRRPKYRTNQPPMPGQAPVDGPPVAFYAQDITYGFFRRGIALPEGCQLSDIQAELGDGHLTLQWPRGSMHCAV
;
A
#
# COMPACT_ATOMS: atom_id res chain seq x y z
N MET A 1 -9.32 0.66 -3.32
CA MET A 1 -8.29 0.57 -4.36
C MET A 1 -9.01 0.73 -5.67
N ASP A 2 -8.55 1.68 -6.46
CA ASP A 2 -9.03 1.92 -7.81
C ASP A 2 -7.97 1.42 -8.79
N LEU A 3 -8.39 0.83 -9.91
CA LEU A 3 -7.51 0.31 -10.96
C LEU A 3 -8.12 0.64 -12.30
N PHE A 4 -7.41 1.42 -13.12
CA PHE A 4 -7.91 1.92 -14.39
C PHE A 4 -6.77 2.18 -15.37
N ASP A 5 -7.07 2.21 -16.66
CA ASP A 5 -6.12 2.70 -17.67
C ASP A 5 -6.21 4.22 -17.78
N ASP A 6 -5.06 4.88 -17.85
CA ASP A 6 -4.99 6.31 -18.13
C ASP A 6 -5.50 6.57 -19.56
N PRO A 7 -6.50 7.44 -19.76
CA PRO A 7 -7.06 7.71 -21.09
C PRO A 7 -6.09 8.50 -21.99
N LEU A 8 -5.09 9.16 -21.42
CA LEU A 8 -4.13 9.99 -22.14
C LEU A 8 -2.78 9.30 -22.35
N THR A 9 -2.46 8.29 -21.55
CA THR A 9 -1.17 7.58 -21.60
C THR A 9 -1.34 6.07 -21.72
N ALA A 10 -0.35 5.38 -22.29
CA ALA A 10 -0.34 3.92 -22.38
C ALA A 10 0.03 3.26 -21.04
N LYS A 11 -0.55 3.71 -19.92
CA LYS A 11 -0.30 3.21 -18.58
C LYS A 11 -1.58 2.69 -17.92
N THR A 12 -1.40 1.72 -17.05
CA THR A 12 -2.40 1.31 -16.06
C THR A 12 -2.03 1.95 -14.73
N VAL A 13 -3.04 2.45 -14.00
CA VAL A 13 -2.90 3.19 -12.74
C VAL A 13 -3.67 2.45 -11.65
N ALA A 14 -3.01 2.21 -10.52
CA ALA A 14 -3.67 1.78 -9.29
C ALA A 14 -3.53 2.83 -8.19
N VAL A 15 -4.63 3.15 -7.52
CA VAL A 15 -4.66 4.06 -6.37
C VAL A 15 -5.11 3.29 -5.14
N LEU A 16 -4.31 3.32 -4.07
CA LEU A 16 -4.60 2.63 -2.82
C LEU A 16 -4.64 3.62 -1.66
N GLU A 17 -5.71 3.57 -0.88
CA GLU A 17 -5.77 4.29 0.40
C GLU A 17 -4.81 3.65 1.40
N ILE A 18 -3.81 4.42 1.84
CA ILE A 18 -2.87 4.05 2.91
C ILE A 18 -2.66 5.22 3.89
N PRO A 19 -3.74 5.77 4.48
CA PRO A 19 -3.68 7.01 5.24
C PRO A 19 -2.81 6.88 6.50
N GLY A 20 -1.82 7.76 6.63
CA GLY A 20 -0.94 7.82 7.79
C GLY A 20 0.07 6.67 7.88
N VAL A 21 0.29 5.94 6.79
CA VAL A 21 1.42 5.01 6.65
C VAL A 21 2.64 5.82 6.21
N ARG A 22 3.79 5.56 6.85
CA ARG A 22 5.05 6.24 6.52
C ARG A 22 5.74 5.53 5.37
N LYS A 23 6.53 6.25 4.58
CA LYS A 23 7.20 5.69 3.38
C LYS A 23 8.11 4.52 3.74
N GLU A 24 8.83 4.63 4.85
CA GLU A 24 9.72 3.57 5.37
C GLU A 24 8.98 2.33 5.91
N ASP A 25 7.66 2.43 6.13
CA ASP A 25 6.80 1.33 6.55
C ASP A 25 6.09 0.67 5.33
N LEU A 26 6.46 1.04 4.10
CA LEU A 26 5.98 0.45 2.84
C LEU A 26 7.07 -0.38 2.18
N HIS A 27 6.67 -1.51 1.62
CA HIS A 27 7.52 -2.37 0.82
C HIS A 27 6.78 -2.81 -0.44
N VAL A 28 7.42 -2.64 -1.60
CA VAL A 28 6.89 -3.04 -2.91
C VAL A 28 7.88 -3.97 -3.56
N HIS A 29 7.40 -5.09 -4.09
CA HIS A 29 8.19 -5.98 -4.93
C HIS A 29 7.32 -6.63 -5.98
N VAL A 30 7.96 -7.17 -7.03
CA VAL A 30 7.29 -7.94 -8.08
C VAL A 30 7.78 -9.37 -8.01
N ALA A 31 6.84 -10.32 -7.96
CA ALA A 31 7.12 -11.75 -8.00
C ALA A 31 5.95 -12.47 -8.69
N ASP A 32 6.25 -13.43 -9.55
CA ASP A 32 5.27 -14.27 -10.25
C ASP A 32 4.19 -13.47 -11.01
N GLY A 33 4.60 -12.37 -11.66
CA GLY A 33 3.68 -11.49 -12.40
C GLY A 33 2.75 -10.67 -11.50
N VAL A 34 3.03 -10.58 -10.20
CA VAL A 34 2.22 -9.84 -9.22
C VAL A 34 3.07 -8.76 -8.55
N LEU A 35 2.53 -7.53 -8.51
CA LEU A 35 3.00 -6.46 -7.64
C LEU A 35 2.47 -6.72 -6.23
N HIS A 36 3.38 -6.96 -5.30
CA HIS A 36 3.09 -7.16 -3.89
C HIS A 36 3.42 -5.88 -3.12
N LEU A 37 2.37 -5.19 -2.68
CA LEU A 37 2.45 -4.09 -1.73
C LEU A 37 2.24 -4.62 -0.33
N MET A 38 3.18 -4.36 0.56
CA MET A 38 3.07 -4.67 1.98
C MET A 38 3.38 -3.41 2.78
N GLY A 39 2.79 -3.30 3.96
CA GLY A 39 3.18 -2.25 4.87
C GLY A 39 2.55 -2.36 6.23
N ARG A 40 2.83 -1.37 7.08
CA ARG A 40 2.27 -1.31 8.43
C ARG A 40 1.76 0.08 8.78
N ARG A 41 0.49 0.15 9.18
CA ARG A 41 -0.06 1.34 9.83
C ARG A 41 0.18 1.25 11.32
N ARG A 42 1.03 2.15 11.86
CA ARG A 42 1.40 2.16 13.28
C ARG A 42 0.34 2.89 14.12
N PRO A 43 0.01 2.41 15.34
CA PRO A 43 -0.78 3.18 16.29
C PRO A 43 -0.14 4.54 16.56
N LYS A 44 -0.96 5.60 16.65
CA LYS A 44 -0.49 6.97 16.96
C LYS A 44 -0.61 7.33 18.44
N TYR A 45 -1.47 6.63 19.17
CA TYR A 45 -1.73 6.92 20.57
C TYR A 45 -1.43 5.69 21.42
N ARG A 46 -0.78 5.92 22.56
CA ARG A 46 -0.48 4.86 23.51
C ARG A 46 -1.77 4.39 24.18
N THR A 47 -1.95 3.08 24.28
CA THR A 47 -3.05 2.46 25.03
C THR A 47 -2.52 1.89 26.35
N ASN A 48 -3.41 1.50 27.26
CA ASN A 48 -3.03 0.77 28.47
C ASN A 48 -2.70 -0.71 28.19
N GLN A 49 -2.89 -1.19 26.96
CA GLN A 49 -2.54 -2.56 26.58
C GLN A 49 -1.04 -2.65 26.25
N PRO A 50 -0.40 -3.79 26.55
CA PRO A 50 0.97 -4.03 26.11
C PRO A 50 1.08 -3.98 24.57
N PRO A 51 2.20 -3.47 24.01
CA PRO A 51 2.41 -3.48 22.57
C PRO A 51 2.32 -4.90 22.01
N MET A 52 1.76 -5.07 20.80
CA MET A 52 1.81 -6.37 20.13
C MET A 52 3.27 -6.75 19.79
N PRO A 53 3.59 -8.05 19.67
CA PRO A 53 4.90 -8.51 19.25
C PRO A 53 5.37 -7.81 17.96
N GLY A 54 6.58 -7.26 17.98
CA GLY A 54 7.16 -6.52 16.85
C GLY A 54 6.67 -5.07 16.70
N GLN A 55 5.84 -4.54 17.62
CA GLN A 55 5.49 -3.12 17.64
C GLN A 55 6.42 -2.34 18.58
N ALA A 56 6.94 -1.22 18.08
CA ALA A 56 7.62 -0.25 18.93
C ALA A 56 6.58 0.39 19.86
N PRO A 57 6.93 0.69 21.13
CA PRO A 57 6.08 1.48 22.01
C PRO A 57 5.72 2.80 21.35
N VAL A 58 4.49 3.26 21.58
CA VAL A 58 4.08 4.62 21.24
C VAL A 58 4.47 5.52 22.40
N ASP A 59 5.17 6.61 22.11
CA ASP A 59 5.58 7.59 23.12
C ASP A 59 4.38 8.33 23.73
N GLY A 60 4.55 8.81 24.97
CA GLY A 60 3.56 9.63 25.68
C GLY A 60 2.67 8.88 26.69
N PRO A 61 1.75 9.59 27.36
CA PRO A 61 0.81 9.00 28.30
C PRO A 61 -0.26 8.16 27.56
N PRO A 62 -0.84 7.14 28.22
CA PRO A 62 -1.94 6.39 27.64
C PRO A 62 -3.18 7.27 27.51
N VAL A 63 -3.95 7.08 26.43
CA VAL A 63 -5.20 7.81 26.19
C VAL A 63 -6.42 6.92 26.43
N ALA A 64 -7.52 7.52 26.90
CA ALA A 64 -8.83 6.88 26.97
C ALA A 64 -9.61 7.22 25.69
N PHE A 65 -9.97 6.20 24.90
CA PHE A 65 -10.76 6.38 23.69
C PHE A 65 -12.25 6.39 24.00
N TYR A 66 -12.98 7.37 23.45
CA TYR A 66 -14.44 7.31 23.36
C TYR A 66 -14.93 6.49 22.16
N ALA A 67 -14.14 6.44 21.08
CA ALA A 67 -14.35 5.61 19.88
C ALA A 67 -13.00 5.28 19.23
N GLN A 68 -12.90 4.12 18.56
CA GLN A 68 -11.68 3.66 17.90
C GLN A 68 -11.99 2.85 16.64
N ASP A 69 -12.30 3.55 15.55
CA ASP A 69 -12.62 2.91 14.25
C ASP A 69 -11.40 2.80 13.32
N ILE A 70 -10.27 3.38 13.71
CA ILE A 70 -9.03 3.33 12.92
C ILE A 70 -8.34 1.98 13.10
N THR A 71 -8.33 1.18 12.05
CA THR A 71 -7.57 -0.08 12.02
C THR A 71 -6.07 0.17 11.85
N TYR A 72 -5.27 -0.42 12.73
CA TYR A 72 -3.81 -0.46 12.69
C TYR A 72 -3.31 -1.88 12.44
N GLY A 73 -2.04 -2.00 12.05
CA GLY A 73 -1.39 -3.28 11.83
C GLY A 73 -0.83 -3.43 10.42
N PHE A 74 -0.53 -4.68 10.06
CA PHE A 74 0.03 -5.03 8.77
C PHE A 74 -1.06 -5.13 7.71
N PHE A 75 -0.74 -4.68 6.51
CA PHE A 75 -1.58 -4.88 5.34
C PHE A 75 -0.75 -5.43 4.19
N ARG A 76 -1.43 -6.14 3.29
CA ARG A 76 -0.86 -6.66 2.05
C ARG A 76 -1.87 -6.53 0.92
N ARG A 77 -1.39 -6.23 -0.28
CA ARG A 77 -2.17 -6.20 -1.50
C ARG A 77 -1.34 -6.77 -2.65
N GLY A 78 -1.94 -7.69 -3.40
CA GLY A 78 -1.43 -8.16 -4.68
C GLY A 78 -2.17 -7.50 -5.83
N ILE A 79 -1.45 -7.10 -6.86
CA ILE A 79 -2.01 -6.58 -8.11
C ILE A 79 -1.36 -7.34 -9.26
N ALA A 80 -2.17 -8.00 -10.10
CA ALA A 80 -1.66 -8.66 -11.29
C ALA A 80 -1.07 -7.61 -12.26
N LEU A 81 0.12 -7.90 -12.77
CA LEU A 81 0.79 -7.06 -13.73
C LEU A 81 0.72 -7.68 -15.13
N PRO A 82 0.88 -6.86 -16.18
CA PRO A 82 1.17 -7.35 -17.51
C PRO A 82 2.38 -8.28 -17.56
N GLU A 83 2.39 -9.18 -18.53
CA GLU A 83 3.54 -10.05 -18.79
C GLU A 83 4.81 -9.22 -19.01
N GLY A 84 5.92 -9.67 -18.40
CA GLY A 84 7.22 -9.02 -18.52
C GLY A 84 7.38 -7.69 -17.75
N CYS A 85 6.32 -7.20 -17.09
CA CYS A 85 6.42 -5.99 -16.26
C CYS A 85 7.31 -6.25 -15.04
N GLN A 86 8.30 -5.38 -14.84
CA GLN A 86 9.29 -5.48 -13.76
C GLN A 86 9.12 -4.33 -12.76
N LEU A 87 9.81 -4.44 -11.61
CA LEU A 87 9.79 -3.38 -10.58
C LEU A 87 10.29 -2.03 -11.12
N SER A 88 11.26 -2.04 -12.03
CA SER A 88 11.79 -0.83 -12.67
C SER A 88 10.78 -0.07 -13.52
N ASP A 89 9.71 -0.75 -13.96
CA ASP A 89 8.67 -0.16 -14.82
C ASP A 89 7.58 0.51 -13.99
N ILE A 90 7.56 0.28 -12.67
CA ILE A 90 6.56 0.80 -11.76
C ILE A 90 6.99 2.16 -11.23
N GLN A 91 6.17 3.17 -11.48
CA GLN A 91 6.27 4.49 -10.87
C GLN A 91 5.34 4.54 -9.66
N ALA A 92 5.82 5.12 -8.56
CA ALA A 92 5.08 5.21 -7.30
C ALA A 92 5.11 6.64 -6.75
N GLU A 93 3.94 7.15 -6.38
CA GLU A 93 3.77 8.44 -5.72
C GLU A 93 2.93 8.25 -4.46
N LEU A 94 3.39 8.84 -3.35
CA LEU A 94 2.70 8.82 -2.07
C LEU A 94 2.31 10.26 -1.72
N GLY A 95 1.01 10.53 -1.70
CA GLY A 95 0.45 11.86 -1.47
C GLY A 95 -0.98 11.76 -0.95
N ASP A 96 -1.39 12.69 -0.09
CA ASP A 96 -2.77 12.82 0.42
C ASP A 96 -3.38 11.52 0.99
N GLY A 97 -2.54 10.68 1.61
CA GLY A 97 -2.96 9.39 2.17
C GLY A 97 -3.17 8.27 1.14
N HIS A 98 -2.79 8.49 -0.12
CA HIS A 98 -2.90 7.54 -1.21
C HIS A 98 -1.52 7.14 -1.75
N LEU A 99 -1.37 5.87 -2.10
CA LEU A 99 -0.30 5.39 -2.95
C LEU A 99 -0.85 5.24 -4.37
N THR A 100 -0.31 6.04 -5.28
CA THR A 100 -0.56 5.93 -6.72
C THR A 100 0.59 5.15 -7.34
N LEU A 101 0.25 4.03 -7.98
CA LEU A 101 1.16 3.16 -8.72
C LEU A 101 0.81 3.23 -10.19
N GLN A 102 1.80 3.32 -11.07
CA GLN A 102 1.60 3.34 -12.51
C GLN A 102 2.61 2.41 -13.19
N TRP A 103 2.18 1.66 -14.18
CA TRP A 103 3.04 0.81 -14.99
C TRP A 103 2.59 0.81 -16.46
N PRO A 104 3.45 0.41 -17.41
CA PRO A 104 3.07 0.30 -18.81
C PRO A 104 1.87 -0.62 -18.99
N ARG A 105 0.90 -0.18 -19.77
CA ARG A 105 -0.23 -1.02 -20.15
C ARG A 105 0.31 -2.17 -21.00
N GLY A 106 0.03 -3.40 -20.57
CA GLY A 106 0.38 -4.57 -21.36
C GLY A 106 -0.36 -4.55 -22.69
N SER A 107 0.29 -5.01 -23.76
CA SER A 107 -0.45 -5.57 -24.88
C SER A 107 -1.27 -6.74 -24.35
N MET A 108 -2.58 -6.60 -24.25
CA MET A 108 -3.47 -7.73 -24.00
C MET A 108 -3.33 -8.71 -25.17
N HIS A 109 -2.51 -9.75 -25.00
CA HIS A 109 -2.72 -10.98 -25.75
C HIS A 109 -3.71 -11.79 -24.92
N CYS A 110 -4.98 -11.81 -25.33
CA CYS A 110 -5.88 -12.86 -24.90
C CYS A 110 -5.23 -14.20 -25.26
N ALA A 111 -4.70 -14.92 -24.28
CA ALA A 111 -4.52 -16.35 -24.43
C ALA A 111 -5.92 -16.97 -24.44
N VAL A 112 -6.30 -17.45 -25.62
CA VAL A 112 -7.49 -18.27 -25.92
C VAL A 112 -7.51 -19.55 -25.11
#